data_AF-A0A2H9PHD8-F1
#
_entry.id   AF-A0A2H9PHD8-F1
#
_cell.length_a   1.000
_cell.length_b   1.000
_cell.length_c   1.000
_cell.angle_alpha   90.00
_cell.angle_beta   90.00
_cell.angle_gamma   90.00
#
_symmetry.space_group_name_H-M   'P 1'
#
loop_
_entity.id
_entity.type
_entity.pdbx_description
1 polymer ?
#
loop_
_entity_poly.entity_id
_entity_poly.type
_entity_poly.pdbx_seq_one_letter_code
_entity_poly.pdbx_strand_id
1 'polypeptide(L)' 'MKMREVRKLKYDEQEKRLKELKLELLKERGNVEMGGNVKNPGRIKTIRRDIARLLTIENEREKTNE' A
#
# COMPACT_ATOMS: atom_id res chain seq x y z
N MET A 1 5.35 -0.67 6.15
CA MET A 1 6.12 0.55 5.78
C MET A 1 6.10 1.58 6.90
N LYS A 2 7.19 2.34 7.12
CA LYS A 2 7.21 3.45 8.10
C LYS A 2 6.78 4.76 7.43
N MET A 3 6.01 5.59 8.13
CA MET A 3 5.49 6.85 7.58
C MET A 3 6.60 7.82 7.12
N ARG A 4 7.75 7.82 7.81
CA ARG A 4 8.93 8.62 7.42
C ARG A 4 9.49 8.23 6.05
N GLU A 5 9.38 6.97 5.67
CA GLU A 5 9.85 6.48 4.36
C GLU A 5 8.90 6.95 3.26
N VAL A 6 7.58 6.88 3.51
CA VAL A 6 6.53 7.33 2.58
C VAL A 6 6.73 8.80 2.18
N ARG A 7 7.06 9.65 3.16
CA ARG A 7 7.26 11.10 2.95
C ARG A 7 8.49 11.42 2.11
N LYS A 8 9.49 10.53 2.07
CA LYS A 8 10.72 10.71 1.28
C LYS A 8 10.55 10.32 -0.18
N LEU A 9 9.53 9.53 -0.51
CA LEU A 9 9.27 9.10 -1.88
C LEU A 9 8.83 10.28 -2.76
N LYS A 10 9.31 10.32 -4.00
CA LYS A 10 8.78 11.20 -5.04
C LYS A 10 7.38 10.76 -5.47
N TYR A 11 6.63 11.66 -6.11
CA TYR A 11 5.26 11.37 -6.58
C TYR A 11 5.20 10.11 -7.45
N ASP A 12 6.05 10.01 -8.48
CA ASP A 12 6.11 8.85 -9.38
C ASP A 12 6.45 7.54 -8.64
N GLU A 13 7.32 7.63 -7.62
CA GLU A 13 7.68 6.47 -6.80
C GLU A 13 6.53 6.04 -5.89
N GLN A 14 5.76 7.00 -5.35
CA GLN A 14 4.56 6.71 -4.57
C GLN A 14 3.50 6.03 -5.43
N GLU A 15 3.26 6.53 -6.64
CA GLU A 15 2.27 5.98 -7.57
C GLU A 15 2.67 4.56 -8.00
N LYS A 16 3.94 4.35 -8.34
CA LYS A 16 4.48 3.03 -8.67
C LYS A 16 4.33 2.07 -7.49
N ARG A 17 4.68 2.51 -6.27
CA ARG A 17 4.56 1.69 -5.07
C ARG A 17 3.11 1.35 -4.73
N LEU A 18 2.19 2.28 -4.98
CA LEU A 18 0.76 2.08 -4.81
C LEU A 18 0.24 0.99 -5.76
N LYS A 19 0.65 1.00 -7.03
CA LYS A 19 0.30 -0.04 -8.01
C LYS A 19 0.82 -1.41 -7.59
N GLU A 20 2.07 -1.48 -7.13
CA GLU A 20 2.69 -2.72 -6.62
C GLU A 20 1.90 -3.30 -5.43
N LEU A 21 1.57 -2.47 -4.44
CA LEU A 21 0.83 -2.90 -3.25
C LEU A 21 -0.61 -3.33 -3.56
N LYS A 22 -1.28 -2.66 -4.50
CA LYS A 22 -2.62 -3.07 -4.97
C LYS A 22 -2.58 -4.44 -5.66
N LEU A 23 -1.58 -4.68 -6.51
CA LEU A 23 -1.39 -5.97 -7.16
C LEU A 23 -1.09 -7.08 -6.14
N GLU A 24 -0.25 -6.77 -5.13
CA GLU A 24 0.04 -7.71 -4.06
C GLU A 24 -1.21 -8.05 -3.25
N LEU A 25 -2.02 -7.05 -2.90
CA LEU A 25 -3.29 -7.27 -2.19
C LEU A 25 -4.24 -8.17 -2.97
N LEU A 26 -4.31 -8.00 -4.29
CA LEU A 26 -5.14 -8.82 -5.16
C LEU A 26 -4.70 -10.29 -5.13
N LYS A 27 -3.39 -10.54 -5.24
CA LYS A 27 -2.82 -11.89 -5.18
C LYS A 27 -3.07 -12.56 -3.83
N GLU A 28 -2.85 -11.83 -2.74
CA GLU A 28 -3.10 -12.35 -1.39
C GLU A 28 -4.57 -12.68 -1.16
N ARG A 29 -5.50 -11.86 -1.67
CA ARG A 29 -6.93 -12.17 -1.62
C ARG A 29 -7.30 -13.40 -2.44
N GLY A 30 -6.80 -13.50 -3.67
CA GLY A 30 -7.03 -14.67 -4.52
C GLY A 30 -6.52 -15.96 -3.87
N ASN A 31 -5.35 -15.92 -3.24
CA ASN A 31 -4.81 -17.06 -2.50
C ASN A 31 -5.71 -17.47 -1.32
N VAL A 32 -6.25 -16.50 -0.57
CA VAL A 32 -7.18 -16.78 0.53
C VAL A 32 -8.49 -17.39 0.02
N GLU A 33 -9.04 -16.85 -1.07
CA GLU A 33 -10.29 -17.34 -1.67
C GLU A 33 -10.15 -18.76 -2.22
N MET A 34 -8.99 -19.11 -2.77
CA MET A 34 -8.69 -20.47 -3.25
C MET A 34 -8.49 -21.48 -2.12
N GLY A 35 -8.65 -21.09 -0.84
CA GLY A 35 -8.36 -21.95 0.31
C GLY A 35 -6.86 -22.20 0.51
N GLY A 36 -6.02 -21.35 -0.10
CA GLY A 36 -4.58 -21.44 0.01
C GLY A 36 -4.13 -21.21 1.46
N ASN A 37 -3.10 -21.95 1.87
CA ASN A 37 -2.59 -21.82 3.23
C ASN A 37 -2.07 -20.39 3.45
N VAL A 38 -2.65 -19.69 4.43
CA VAL A 38 -2.30 -18.30 4.73
C VAL A 38 -0.94 -18.29 5.43
N LYS A 39 0.14 -18.19 4.65
CA LYS A 39 1.52 -18.15 5.19
C LYS A 39 1.73 -17.02 6.18
N ASN A 40 0.98 -15.91 6.03
CA ASN A 40 1.14 -14.75 6.88
C ASN A 40 -0.19 -13.99 7.07
N PRO A 41 -1.01 -14.31 8.07
CA PRO A 41 -2.37 -13.75 8.24
C PRO A 41 -2.37 -12.22 8.45
N GLY A 42 -1.25 -11.65 8.90
CA GLY A 42 -1.08 -10.20 9.03
C GLY A 42 -0.76 -9.47 7.72
N ARG A 43 -0.49 -10.17 6.62
CA ARG A 43 0.02 -9.54 5.38
C ARG A 43 -1.00 -8.63 4.73
N ILE A 44 -2.24 -9.09 4.55
CA ILE A 44 -3.34 -8.29 4.00
C ILE A 44 -3.54 -7.01 4.82
N LYS A 45 -3.56 -7.12 6.16
CA LYS A 45 -3.70 -5.97 7.05
C LYS A 45 -2.54 -4.99 6.91
N THR A 46 -1.33 -5.50 6.70
CA THR A 46 -0.12 -4.69 6.51
C THR A 46 -0.16 -3.95 5.18
N ILE A 47 -0.47 -4.64 4.08
CA ILE A 47 -0.60 -4.04 2.74
C ILE A 47 -1.67 -2.95 2.73
N ARG A 48 -2.84 -3.20 3.32
CA ARG A 48 -3.92 -2.20 3.43
C ARG A 48 -3.45 -0.92 4.15
N ARG A 49 -2.69 -1.08 5.24
CA ARG A 49 -2.13 0.07 5.98
C ARG A 49 -1.06 0.81 5.20
N ASP A 50 -0.24 0.09 4.44
CA ASP A 50 0.80 0.71 3.60
C ASP A 50 0.17 1.51 2.44
N ILE A 51 -0.89 0.98 1.80
CA ILE A 51 -1.70 1.71 0.82
C ILE A 51 -2.31 2.97 1.44
N ALA A 52 -2.95 2.85 2.61
CA ALA A 52 -3.58 4.00 3.28
C ALA A 52 -2.58 5.11 3.59
N ARG A 53 -1.36 4.77 4.02
CA ARG A 53 -0.29 5.74 4.28
C ARG A 53 0.15 6.47 3.01
N LEU A 54 0.29 5.77 1.88
CA LEU A 54 0.64 6.40 0.60
C LEU A 54 -0.41 7.43 0.19
N LEU A 55 -1.69 7.03 0.18
CA LEU A 55 -2.81 7.90 -0.18
C LEU A 55 -2.94 9.10 0.76
N THR A 56 -2.63 8.91 2.05
CA THR A 56 -2.66 10.02 3.03
C THR A 56 -1.61 11.07 2.69
N ILE A 57 -0.37 10.65 2.38
CA ILE A 57 0.71 11.59 2.02
C ILE A 57 0.43 12.27 0.68
N GLU A 58 -0.15 11.55 -0.28
CA GLU A 58 -0.57 12.12 -1.57
C GLU A 58 -1.59 13.26 -1.35
N ASN A 59 -2.67 12.99 -0.60
CA ASN A 59 -3.68 14.00 -0.28
C ASN A 59 -3.13 15.13 0.63
N GLU A 60 -2.19 14.85 1.54
CA GLU A 60 -1.49 15.92 2.31
C GLU A 60 -0.71 16.86 1.37
N ARG A 61 -0.04 16.31 0.33
CA ARG A 61 0.72 17.10 -0.65
C ARG A 61 -0.20 17.91 -1.55
N GLU A 62 -1.30 17.32 -2.04
CA GLU A 62 -2.29 18.03 -2.85
C GLU A 62 -2.84 19.25 -2.12
N LYS A 63 -3.28 19.08 -0.87
CA LYS A 63 -3.79 20.19 -0.03
C LYS A 63 -2.77 21.26 0.34
N THR A 64 -1.48 20.95 0.24
CA THR A 64 -0.40 21.92 0.52
C THR A 64 -0.03 22.73 -0.73
N ASN A 65 -0.32 22.19 -1.92
CA ASN A 65 -0.07 22.84 -3.20
C ASN A 65 -1.25 23.71 -3.68
N GLU A 66 -2.34 23.73 -2.93
CA GLU A 66 -3.57 24.51 -3.12
C GLU A 66 -3.60 25.70 -2.15
#